data_AF-W0A640-F1
#
_entry.id   AF-W0A640-F1
#
_cell.length_a   1.000
_cell.length_b   1.000
_cell.length_c   1.000
_cell.angle_alpha   90.00
_cell.angle_beta   90.00
_cell.angle_gamma   90.00
#
_symmetry.space_group_name_H-M   'P 1'
#
loop_
_entity.id
_entity.type
_entity.pdbx_description
1 polymer ?
#
loop_
_entity_poly.entity_id
_entity_poly.type
_entity_poly.pdbx_seq_one_letter_code
_entity_poly.pdbx_strand_id
1 'polypeptide(L)' 'MRHALLFASLAAATMMTSACATTSRGDVREARRDVRDAQRYGDRRDQRDARRDLRKTKRDYRNDNQCGPRYGRPC' A
#
# COMPACT_ATOMS: atom_id res chain seq x y z
N MET A 1 -26.81 -12.55 -25.08
CA MET A 1 -26.84 -11.88 -23.76
C MET A 1 -25.96 -12.73 -22.83
N ARG A 2 -24.84 -12.31 -22.27
CA ARG A 2 -24.47 -10.99 -21.74
C ARG A 2 -22.94 -10.93 -21.73
N HIS A 3 -22.37 -9.99 -22.47
CA HIS A 3 -20.98 -9.58 -22.27
C HIS A 3 -20.91 -8.83 -20.93
N ALA A 4 -20.63 -9.56 -19.85
CA ALA A 4 -20.37 -8.99 -18.53
C ALA A 4 -18.86 -8.88 -18.26
N LEU A 5 -18.09 -8.56 -19.29
CA LEU A 5 -16.68 -8.15 -19.18
C LEU A 5 -16.63 -6.63 -19.10
N LEU A 6 -17.10 -6.08 -17.98
CA LEU A 6 -16.89 -4.68 -17.62
C LEU A 6 -16.49 -4.60 -16.15
N PHE A 7 -15.35 -5.20 -15.81
CA PHE A 7 -14.56 -4.79 -14.65
C PHE A 7 -13.52 -3.78 -15.12
N ALA A 8 -14.01 -2.64 -15.61
CA ALA A 8 -13.21 -1.43 -15.76
C ALA A 8 -13.17 -0.72 -14.40
N SER A 9 -12.45 -1.29 -13.43
CA SER A 9 -12.11 -0.58 -12.19
C SER A 9 -10.93 0.35 -12.48
N LEU A 10 -11.31 1.55 -12.91
CA LEU A 10 -10.70 2.84 -12.62
C LEU A 10 -9.31 2.82 -11.96
N ALA A 11 -8.31 3.09 -12.80
CA ALA A 11 -7.01 3.74 -12.55
C ALA A 11 -6.60 4.08 -11.10
N ALA A 12 -5.43 3.56 -10.71
CA ALA A 12 -4.39 4.39 -10.11
C ALA A 12 -3.02 3.88 -10.59
N ALA A 13 -2.54 4.50 -11.66
CA ALA A 13 -1.14 4.52 -11.99
C ALA A 13 -0.39 5.31 -10.90
N THR A 14 0.21 4.62 -9.93
CA THR A 14 1.27 5.22 -9.13
C THR A 14 2.58 4.88 -9.81
N MET A 15 3.14 5.91 -10.43
CA MET A 15 4.34 5.88 -11.24
C MET A 15 5.48 5.19 -10.49
N MET A 16 6.02 4.16 -11.12
CA MET A 16 7.40 3.71 -10.91
C MET A 16 8.33 4.87 -11.28
N THR A 17 8.59 5.80 -10.36
CA THR A 17 9.68 6.76 -10.52
C THR A 17 10.94 6.12 -9.95
N SER A 18 11.82 5.74 -10.86
CA SER A 18 13.15 5.20 -10.66
C SER A 18 14.06 6.18 -9.89
N ALA A 19 14.04 6.08 -8.56
CA ALA A 19 15.12 6.48 -7.66
C ALA A 19 14.78 5.87 -6.31
N CYS A 20 15.55 4.88 -5.82
CA CYS A 20 15.42 4.23 -4.50
C CYS A 20 14.07 4.50 -3.81
N ALA A 21 13.01 3.78 -4.21
CA ALA A 21 11.65 4.09 -3.79
C ALA A 21 11.49 3.90 -2.27
N THR A 22 11.79 4.94 -1.51
CA THR A 22 11.56 5.03 -0.07
C THR A 22 10.06 5.09 0.15
N THR A 23 9.56 4.19 0.97
CA THR A 23 8.15 4.20 1.38
C THR A 23 7.88 5.51 2.12
N SER A 24 6.83 6.21 1.68
CA SER A 24 6.46 7.53 2.17
C SER A 24 5.26 7.47 3.14
N ARG A 25 4.96 8.60 3.79
CA ARG A 25 3.72 8.72 4.58
C ARG A 25 2.46 8.62 3.71
N GLY A 26 2.56 9.00 2.44
CA GLY A 26 1.48 8.89 1.46
C GLY A 26 1.08 7.43 1.24
N ASP A 27 2.06 6.55 1.07
CA ASP A 27 1.83 5.12 0.82
C ASP A 27 1.14 4.45 2.01
N VAL A 28 1.54 4.82 3.23
CA VAL A 28 0.87 4.33 4.46
C VAL A 28 -0.58 4.84 4.54
N ARG A 29 -0.86 6.06 4.06
CA ARG A 29 -2.21 6.61 4.03
C ARG A 29 -3.07 5.91 2.98
N GLU A 30 -2.49 5.59 1.83
CA GLU A 30 -3.16 4.87 0.76
C GLU A 30 -3.51 3.44 1.19
N ALA A 31 -2.54 2.69 1.74
CA ALA A 31 -2.81 1.35 2.27
C ALA A 31 -3.88 1.35 3.39
N ARG A 32 -4.09 2.47 4.10
CA ARG A 32 -5.21 2.60 5.05
C ARG A 32 -6.55 2.81 4.35
N ARG A 33 -6.59 3.48 3.20
CA ARG A 33 -7.79 3.61 2.38
C ARG A 33 -8.16 2.26 1.80
N ASP A 34 -7.19 1.51 1.27
CA ASP A 34 -7.41 0.15 0.75
C ASP A 34 -8.05 -0.77 1.79
N VAL A 35 -7.61 -0.70 3.05
CA VAL A 35 -8.23 -1.45 4.14
C VAL A 35 -9.68 -1.03 4.40
N ARG A 36 -10.00 0.26 4.28
CA ARG A 36 -11.37 0.76 4.45
C ARG A 36 -12.26 0.34 3.28
N ASP A 37 -11.72 0.37 2.07
CA ASP A 37 -12.45 0.02 0.87
C ASP A 37 -12.69 -1.49 0.81
N ALA A 38 -11.67 -2.31 1.14
CA ALA A 38 -11.83 -3.75 1.31
C ALA A 38 -12.83 -4.11 2.42
N GLN A 39 -12.93 -3.31 3.49
CA GLN A 39 -13.97 -3.51 4.51
C GLN A 39 -15.37 -3.18 4.03
N ARG A 40 -15.50 -2.19 3.13
CA ARG A 40 -16.80 -1.73 2.64
C ARG A 40 -17.32 -2.55 1.46
N TYR A 41 -16.42 -2.99 0.58
CA TYR A 41 -16.77 -3.58 -0.72
C TYR A 41 -16.16 -4.96 -0.96
N GLY A 42 -15.15 -5.37 -0.18
CA GLY A 42 -14.42 -6.63 -0.37
C GLY A 42 -14.90 -7.78 0.51
N ASP A 43 -14.45 -8.98 0.19
CA ASP A 43 -14.73 -10.18 0.95
C ASP A 43 -13.78 -10.34 2.17
N ARG A 44 -13.93 -11.43 2.93
CA ARG A 44 -13.07 -11.70 4.10
C ARG A 44 -11.59 -11.86 3.72
N ARG A 45 -11.30 -12.35 2.52
CA ARG A 45 -9.94 -12.54 2.03
C ARG A 45 -9.34 -11.19 1.64
N ASP A 46 -10.08 -10.35 0.93
CA ASP A 46 -9.66 -8.99 0.56
C ASP A 46 -9.32 -8.17 1.80
N GLN A 47 -10.16 -8.23 2.83
CA GLN A 47 -9.89 -7.55 4.09
C GLN A 47 -8.62 -8.05 4.79
N ARG A 48 -8.35 -9.36 4.73
CA ARG A 48 -7.16 -9.95 5.33
C ARG A 48 -5.90 -9.52 4.56
N ASP A 49 -5.99 -9.53 3.24
CA ASP A 49 -4.87 -9.22 2.36
C ASP A 49 -4.56 -7.72 2.43
N ALA A 50 -5.55 -6.83 2.35
CA ALA A 50 -5.37 -5.38 2.58
C ALA A 50 -4.77 -5.05 3.95
N ARG A 51 -5.17 -5.77 5.02
CA ARG A 51 -4.57 -5.61 6.36
C ARG A 51 -3.12 -6.07 6.40
N ARG A 52 -2.77 -7.12 5.66
CA ARG A 52 -1.40 -7.61 5.54
C ARG A 52 -0.53 -6.58 4.82
N ASP A 53 -1.03 -5.99 3.75
CA ASP A 53 -0.33 -4.99 2.96
C ASP A 53 -0.09 -3.73 3.78
N LEU A 54 -1.12 -3.22 4.48
CA LEU A 54 -0.94 -2.09 5.40
C LEU A 54 0.14 -2.34 6.47
N ARG A 55 0.23 -3.57 7.00
CA ARG A 55 1.27 -3.92 7.98
C ARG A 55 2.66 -3.92 7.34
N LYS A 56 2.79 -4.41 6.11
CA LYS A 56 4.03 -4.41 5.34
C LYS A 56 4.46 -2.98 5.02
N THR A 57 3.59 -2.16 4.43
CA THR A 57 3.88 -0.75 4.11
C THR A 57 4.30 0.05 5.34
N LYS A 58 3.69 -0.20 6.50
CA LYS A 58 4.11 0.42 7.77
C LYS A 58 5.49 -0.03 8.26
N ARG A 59 5.89 -1.26 7.95
CA ARG A 59 7.21 -1.79 8.30
C ARG A 59 8.24 -1.18 7.35
N ASP A 60 7.95 -1.16 6.07
CA ASP A 60 8.85 -0.63 5.04
C ASP A 60 9.04 0.89 5.25
N TYR A 61 7.96 1.64 5.47
CA TYR A 61 8.03 3.05 5.91
C TYR A 61 8.95 3.24 7.11
N ARG A 62 8.80 2.41 8.15
CA ARG A 62 9.68 2.50 9.31
C ARG A 62 11.12 2.21 8.93
N ASN A 63 11.40 1.16 8.17
CA ASN A 63 12.77 0.77 7.83
C ASN A 63 13.46 1.82 6.95
N ASP A 64 12.72 2.41 6.01
CA ASP A 64 13.25 3.40 5.07
C ASP A 64 13.48 4.75 5.77
N ASN A 65 12.68 5.08 6.78
CA ASN A 65 12.77 6.35 7.52
C ASN A 65 13.52 6.20 8.86
N GLN A 66 14.01 5.01 9.21
CA GLN A 66 14.85 4.79 10.40
C GLN A 66 16.30 5.11 10.07
N CYS A 67 16.83 6.16 10.69
CA CYS A 67 18.23 6.53 10.64
C CYS A 67 18.75 6.81 12.06
N GLY A 68 20.07 6.76 12.24
CA GLY A 68 20.77 7.01 13.50
C GLY A 68 21.64 5.82 13.97
N PRO A 69 22.48 6.02 15.00
CA PRO A 69 23.44 5.02 15.48
C PRO A 69 22.80 3.69 15.88
N ARG A 70 21.58 3.75 16.43
CA ARG A 70 20.77 2.57 16.81
C ARG A 70 20.46 1.64 15.62
N TYR A 71 20.42 2.19 14.41
CA TYR A 71 20.04 1.47 13.20
C TYR A 71 21.22 1.29 12.23
N GLY A 72 22.43 1.74 12.60
CA GLY A 72 23.61 1.68 11.74
C GLY A 72 23.44 2.43 10.41
N ARG A 73 22.58 3.45 10.37
CA ARG A 73 22.22 4.19 9.16
C ARG A 73 22.48 5.69 9.34
N PRO A 74 23.09 6.39 8.37
CA PRO A 74 23.21 7.84 8.43
C PRO A 74 21.83 8.51 8.26
N CYS A 75 21.61 9.56 9.03
CA CYS A 75 20.63 10.61 8.74
C CYS A 75 21.38 11.72 7.99
#